data_AF-A0A950LXA1-F1
#
_entry.id   AF-A0A950LXA1-F1
#
_cell.length_a   1.000
_cell.length_b   1.000
_cell.length_c   1.000
_cell.angle_alpha   90.00
_cell.angle_beta   90.00
_cell.angle_gamma   90.00
#
_symmetry.space_group_name_H-M   'P 1'
#
loop_
_entity.id
_entity.type
_entity.pdbx_description
1 polymer ?
#
loop_
_entity_poly.entity_id
_entity_poly.type
_entity_poly.pdbx_seq_one_letter_code
_entity_poly.pdbx_strand_id
1 'polypeptide(L)'
;MAIAIGIIGEVAFGMWDSRIQTELRSRSNDKLGAAEKEAGEANDRAAQALKEAAEARIRAISAELELAKYRDWRRLDDAGFSSVVDAMLSFAGTPFTLAVSPIEPETTELLFRIRDALKAAGLEHQGWPQSNIIRFAEGDDAVTVGIGKGVNVRDVTITWEFSEAPTFARVGQTLSTALNAAGITAGAWGERQMPMLRPNPTLRVMVGRKM
;
A
#
# COMPACT_ATOMS: atom_id res chain seq x y z
N MET A 1 0.69 -71.25 -77.01
CA MET A 1 1.66 -70.27 -76.47
C MET A 1 0.88 -69.07 -75.89
N ALA A 2 0.09 -69.26 -74.83
CA ALA A 2 -0.78 -68.20 -74.28
C ALA A 2 -0.78 -68.17 -72.73
N ILE A 3 0.23 -68.76 -72.09
CA ILE A 3 0.34 -68.87 -70.63
C ILE A 3 1.46 -67.96 -70.07
N ALA A 4 2.33 -67.41 -70.91
CA ALA A 4 3.48 -66.61 -70.47
C ALA A 4 3.21 -65.11 -70.27
N ILE A 5 2.07 -64.57 -70.73
CA ILE A 5 1.76 -63.13 -70.66
C ILE A 5 1.01 -62.76 -69.36
N GLY A 6 0.31 -63.71 -68.72
CA GLY A 6 -0.42 -63.47 -67.47
C GLY A 6 0.48 -63.26 -66.25
N ILE A 7 1.59 -64.00 -66.15
CA ILE A 7 2.48 -63.97 -64.98
C ILE A 7 3.29 -62.66 -64.91
N ILE A 8 3.63 -62.05 -66.05
CA ILE A 8 4.37 -60.78 -66.08
C ILE A 8 3.47 -59.61 -65.64
N GLY A 9 2.17 -59.67 -65.95
CA GLY A 9 1.19 -58.66 -65.51
C GLY A 9 0.98 -58.65 -64.00
N GLU A 10 0.80 -59.82 -63.37
CA GLU A 10 0.59 -59.92 -61.91
C GLU A 10 1.80 -59.46 -61.09
N VAL A 11 3.02 -59.79 -61.54
CA VAL A 11 4.24 -59.34 -60.84
C VAL A 11 4.43 -57.83 -60.97
N ALA A 12 4.11 -57.24 -62.13
CA ALA A 12 4.20 -55.79 -62.33
C ALA A 12 3.16 -55.01 -61.51
N PHE A 13 1.91 -55.50 -61.42
CA PHE A 13 0.87 -54.88 -60.59
C PHE A 13 1.19 -55.03 -59.08
N GLY A 14 1.72 -56.16 -58.63
CA GLY A 14 2.15 -56.34 -57.23
C GLY A 14 3.33 -55.43 -56.84
N MET A 15 4.27 -55.18 -57.77
CA MET A 15 5.36 -54.22 -57.56
C MET A 15 4.87 -52.75 -57.53
N TRP A 16 3.77 -52.43 -58.22
CA TRP A 16 3.22 -51.07 -58.21
C TRP A 16 2.37 -50.80 -56.96
N ASP A 17 1.54 -51.76 -56.53
CA ASP A 17 0.73 -51.65 -55.31
C ASP A 17 1.62 -51.58 -54.05
N SER A 18 2.71 -52.36 -54.00
CA SER A 18 3.67 -52.28 -52.89
C SER A 18 4.38 -50.92 -52.79
N ARG A 19 4.66 -50.25 -53.92
CA ARG A 19 5.22 -48.88 -53.92
C ARG A 19 4.21 -47.85 -53.41
N ILE A 20 2.95 -47.93 -53.85
CA ILE A 20 1.88 -47.02 -53.42
C ILE A 20 1.59 -47.18 -51.93
N GLN A 21 1.50 -48.42 -51.42
CA GLN A 21 1.29 -48.65 -49.99
C GLN A 21 2.46 -48.19 -49.12
N THR A 22 3.69 -48.36 -49.62
CA THR A 22 4.89 -47.87 -48.91
C THR A 22 4.90 -46.34 -48.85
N GLU A 23 4.54 -45.67 -49.94
CA GLU A 23 4.47 -44.21 -49.99
C GLU A 23 3.33 -43.64 -49.11
N LEU A 24 2.16 -44.29 -49.10
CA LEU A 24 1.05 -43.92 -48.22
C LEU A 24 1.40 -44.10 -46.74
N ARG A 25 2.08 -45.19 -46.38
CA ARG A 25 2.55 -45.42 -45.01
C ARG A 25 3.60 -44.40 -44.59
N SER A 26 4.55 -44.06 -45.48
CA SER A 26 5.53 -43.01 -45.22
C SER A 26 4.84 -41.67 -44.94
N ARG A 27 3.96 -41.22 -45.84
CA ARG A 27 3.23 -39.94 -45.67
C ARG A 27 2.33 -39.94 -44.44
N SER A 28 1.73 -41.08 -44.10
CA SER A 28 0.93 -41.23 -42.88
C SER A 28 1.78 -41.12 -41.63
N ASN A 29 2.93 -41.79 -41.59
CA ASN A 29 3.86 -41.71 -40.46
C ASN A 29 4.44 -40.30 -40.31
N ASP A 30 4.75 -39.62 -41.42
CA ASP A 30 5.23 -38.23 -41.40
C ASP A 30 4.15 -37.28 -40.85
N LYS A 31 2.88 -37.48 -41.22
CA LYS A 31 1.75 -36.70 -40.69
C LYS A 31 1.49 -36.98 -39.22
N LEU A 32 1.58 -38.23 -38.78
CA LEU A 32 1.44 -38.61 -37.38
C LEU A 32 2.56 -38.01 -36.53
N GLY A 33 3.82 -38.11 -36.99
CA GLY A 33 4.96 -37.49 -36.31
C GLY A 33 4.86 -35.96 -36.24
N ALA A 34 4.36 -35.31 -37.30
CA ALA A 34 4.10 -33.88 -37.29
C ALA A 34 2.99 -33.49 -36.29
N ALA A 35 1.89 -34.26 -36.26
CA ALA A 35 0.78 -34.03 -35.33
C ALA A 35 1.17 -34.29 -33.86
N GLU A 36 1.95 -35.34 -33.59
CA GLU A 36 2.50 -35.62 -32.26
C GLU A 36 3.43 -34.50 -31.78
N LYS A 37 4.30 -34.01 -32.68
CA LYS A 37 5.17 -32.87 -32.39
C LYS A 37 4.36 -31.60 -32.10
N GLU A 38 3.37 -31.29 -32.93
CA GLU A 38 2.50 -30.12 -32.73
C GLU A 38 1.69 -30.22 -31.42
N ALA A 39 1.19 -31.41 -31.09
CA ALA A 39 0.51 -31.67 -29.82
C ALA A 39 1.45 -31.51 -28.61
N GLY A 40 2.71 -31.96 -28.73
CA GLY A 40 3.75 -31.74 -27.73
C GLY A 40 4.02 -30.25 -27.51
N GLU A 41 4.26 -29.50 -28.59
CA GLU A 41 4.49 -28.06 -28.54
C GLU A 41 3.27 -27.27 -28.02
N ALA A 42 2.06 -27.74 -28.30
CA ALA A 42 0.83 -27.15 -27.74
C ALA A 42 0.71 -27.42 -26.23
N ASN A 43 1.02 -28.64 -25.78
CA ASN A 43 1.02 -29.00 -24.36
C ASN A 43 2.08 -28.22 -23.58
N ASP A 44 3.29 -28.06 -24.12
CA ASP A 44 4.36 -27.28 -23.49
C ASP A 44 3.97 -25.81 -23.37
N ARG A 45 3.36 -25.22 -24.41
CA ARG A 45 2.82 -23.85 -24.36
C ARG A 45 1.71 -23.70 -23.33
N ALA A 46 0.80 -24.67 -23.24
CA ALA A 46 -0.28 -24.66 -22.25
C ALA A 46 0.26 -24.76 -20.82
N ALA A 47 1.24 -25.65 -20.58
CA ALA A 47 1.89 -25.80 -19.28
C ALA A 47 2.62 -24.52 -18.86
N GLN A 48 3.35 -23.89 -19.79
CA GLN A 48 4.04 -22.63 -19.53
C GLN A 48 3.05 -21.49 -19.24
N ALA A 49 1.96 -21.38 -20.00
CA ALA A 49 0.92 -20.37 -19.77
C ALA A 49 0.23 -20.54 -18.41
N LEU A 50 -0.04 -21.79 -17.98
CA LEU A 50 -0.59 -22.07 -16.66
C LEU A 50 0.37 -21.68 -15.54
N LYS A 51 1.67 -21.93 -15.72
CA LYS A 51 2.71 -21.53 -14.77
C LYS A 51 2.77 -20.01 -14.63
N GLU A 52 2.82 -19.28 -15.74
CA GLU A 52 2.85 -17.82 -15.76
C GLU A 52 1.57 -17.22 -15.14
N ALA A 53 0.40 -17.80 -15.41
CA ALA A 53 -0.86 -17.39 -14.82
C ALA A 53 -0.87 -17.59 -13.29
N ALA A 54 -0.33 -18.71 -12.80
CA ALA A 54 -0.20 -18.96 -11.38
C ALA A 54 0.75 -17.95 -10.70
N GLU A 55 1.91 -17.68 -11.30
CA GLU A 55 2.86 -16.68 -10.79
C GLU A 55 2.28 -15.25 -10.81
N ALA A 56 1.53 -14.89 -11.85
CA ALA A 56 0.82 -13.61 -11.92
C ALA A 56 -0.24 -13.51 -10.82
N ARG A 57 -0.98 -14.59 -10.56
CA ARG A 57 -2.00 -14.63 -9.49
C ARG A 57 -1.38 -14.49 -8.11
N ILE A 58 -0.25 -15.16 -7.85
CA ILE A 58 0.49 -15.02 -6.58
C ILE A 58 0.93 -13.56 -6.39
N ARG A 59 1.48 -12.93 -7.44
CA ARG A 59 1.86 -11.52 -7.40
C ARG A 59 0.67 -10.60 -7.14
N ALA A 60 -0.45 -10.83 -7.83
CA ALA A 60 -1.68 -10.05 -7.63
C ALA A 60 -2.20 -10.16 -6.19
N ILE A 61 -2.28 -11.38 -5.64
CA ILE A 61 -2.71 -11.60 -4.25
C ILE A 61 -1.77 -10.91 -3.26
N SER A 62 -0.45 -10.99 -3.47
CA SER A 62 0.52 -10.30 -2.60
C SER A 62 0.37 -8.78 -2.66
N ALA A 63 0.11 -8.21 -3.83
CA ALA A 63 -0.11 -6.78 -4.00
C ALA A 63 -1.44 -6.34 -3.37
N GLU A 64 -2.49 -7.14 -3.48
CA GLU A 64 -3.77 -6.89 -2.81
C GLU A 64 -3.65 -6.98 -1.29
N LEU A 65 -2.87 -7.92 -0.76
CA LEU A 65 -2.62 -8.03 0.68
C LEU A 65 -1.85 -6.82 1.21
N GLU A 66 -0.82 -6.36 0.48
CA GLU A 66 -0.11 -5.13 0.82
C GLU A 66 -1.05 -3.92 0.75
N LEU A 67 -1.85 -3.79 -0.31
CA LEU A 67 -2.86 -2.73 -0.42
C LEU A 67 -3.91 -2.79 0.70
N ALA A 68 -4.33 -3.99 1.12
CA ALA A 68 -5.27 -4.17 2.22
C ALA A 68 -4.70 -3.68 3.55
N LYS A 69 -3.40 -3.91 3.83
CA LYS A 69 -2.72 -3.36 5.01
C LYS A 69 -2.74 -1.82 5.03
N TYR A 70 -2.69 -1.19 3.85
CA TYR A 70 -2.82 0.27 3.70
C TYR A 70 -4.28 0.76 3.68
N ARG A 71 -5.28 -0.12 3.56
CA ARG A 71 -6.71 0.25 3.55
C ARG A 71 -7.32 0.35 4.95
N ASP A 72 -6.69 -0.21 5.98
CA ASP A 72 -7.14 -0.02 7.37
C ASP A 72 -6.72 1.37 7.87
N TRP A 73 -7.58 2.36 7.55
CA TRP A 73 -7.45 3.74 8.00
C TRP A 73 -7.35 3.80 9.52
N ARG A 74 -6.35 4.51 10.04
CA ARG A 74 -6.28 4.77 11.48
C ARG A 74 -7.45 5.67 11.85
N ARG A 75 -8.25 5.23 12.80
CA ARG A 75 -9.40 5.97 13.29
C ARG A 75 -9.33 6.05 14.80
N LEU A 76 -9.42 7.27 15.31
CA LEU A 76 -9.68 7.50 16.72
C LEU A 76 -11.20 7.40 16.92
N ASP A 77 -11.65 6.20 17.29
CA ASP A 77 -13.06 5.89 17.55
C ASP A 77 -13.61 6.70 18.75
N ASP A 78 -14.91 6.59 19.05
CA ASP A 78 -15.53 7.40 20.10
C ASP A 78 -14.98 7.08 21.51
N ALA A 79 -14.62 5.82 21.76
CA ALA A 79 -14.01 5.39 23.00
C ALA A 79 -12.59 5.97 23.15
N GLY A 80 -11.77 5.85 22.12
CA GLY A 80 -10.44 6.44 22.04
C GLY A 80 -10.47 7.96 22.13
N PHE A 81 -11.43 8.60 21.45
CA PHE A 81 -11.66 10.04 21.54
C PHE A 81 -11.92 10.47 22.98
N SER A 82 -12.88 9.83 23.65
CA SER A 82 -13.22 10.14 25.05
C SER A 82 -12.04 9.92 25.99
N SER A 83 -11.30 8.82 25.80
CA SER A 83 -10.09 8.52 26.58
C SER A 83 -9.00 9.56 26.39
N VAL A 84 -8.80 10.08 25.17
CA VAL A 84 -7.84 11.16 24.90
C VAL A 84 -8.32 12.45 25.55
N VAL A 85 -9.61 12.78 25.48
CA VAL A 85 -10.16 13.97 26.14
C VAL A 85 -9.89 13.92 27.64
N ASP A 86 -10.30 12.83 28.31
CA ASP A 86 -10.16 12.67 29.76
C ASP A 86 -8.70 12.76 30.22
N ALA A 87 -7.78 12.12 29.47
CA ALA A 87 -6.35 12.17 29.78
C ALA A 87 -5.77 13.58 29.68
N MET A 88 -6.36 14.44 28.83
CA MET A 88 -5.83 15.76 28.52
C MET A 88 -6.49 16.90 29.31
N LEU A 89 -7.60 16.65 30.03
CA LEU A 89 -8.33 17.66 30.82
C LEU A 89 -7.43 18.46 31.79
N SER A 90 -6.42 17.81 32.38
CA SER A 90 -5.50 18.46 33.33
C SER A 90 -4.54 19.47 32.68
N PHE A 91 -4.55 19.59 31.36
CA PHE A 91 -3.68 20.46 30.56
C PHE A 91 -4.46 21.54 29.78
N ALA A 92 -5.70 21.86 30.19
CA ALA A 92 -6.47 22.94 29.59
C ALA A 92 -5.67 24.27 29.52
N GLY A 93 -5.85 25.01 28.43
CA GLY A 93 -5.10 26.23 28.11
C GLY A 93 -3.72 25.97 27.49
N THR A 94 -3.26 24.72 27.38
CA THR A 94 -1.97 24.42 26.75
C THR A 94 -2.05 24.69 25.24
N PRO A 95 -1.15 25.51 24.67
CA PRO A 95 -1.17 25.82 23.26
C PRO A 95 -0.58 24.67 22.43
N PHE A 96 -1.23 24.33 21.31
CA PHE A 96 -0.75 23.32 20.38
C PHE A 96 -0.88 23.77 18.92
N THR A 97 -0.07 23.18 18.05
CA THR A 97 -0.10 23.39 16.60
C THR A 97 -0.12 22.05 15.87
N LEU A 98 -0.63 22.04 14.64
CA LEU A 98 -0.84 20.83 13.85
C LEU A 98 -0.02 20.84 12.56
N ALA A 99 0.50 19.67 12.18
CA ALA A 99 1.09 19.44 10.87
C ALA A 99 0.68 18.08 10.30
N VAL A 100 0.67 17.97 8.97
CA VAL A 100 0.38 16.72 8.27
C VAL A 100 1.39 16.50 7.14
N SER A 101 1.87 15.27 6.97
CA SER A 101 2.78 14.92 5.89
C SER A 101 2.80 13.42 5.62
N PRO A 102 2.41 12.95 4.41
CA PRO A 102 1.79 13.70 3.32
C PRO A 102 0.32 14.03 3.61
N ILE A 103 -0.23 14.93 2.80
CA ILE A 103 -1.66 15.29 2.85
C ILE A 103 -2.43 14.21 2.09
N GLU A 104 -3.05 13.31 2.84
CA GLU A 104 -3.92 12.24 2.34
C GLU A 104 -5.23 12.28 3.13
N PRO A 105 -6.35 11.76 2.58
CA PRO A 105 -7.64 11.79 3.28
C PRO A 105 -7.56 11.19 4.69
N GLU A 106 -6.90 10.05 4.83
CA GLU A 106 -6.74 9.34 6.11
C GLU A 106 -5.94 10.14 7.14
N THR A 107 -4.76 10.67 6.77
CA THR A 107 -3.91 11.43 7.69
C THR A 107 -4.57 12.73 8.13
N THR A 108 -5.34 13.33 7.22
CA THR A 108 -6.10 14.57 7.47
C THR A 108 -7.29 14.33 8.40
N GLU A 109 -8.06 13.27 8.17
CA GLU A 109 -9.19 12.89 9.04
C GLU A 109 -8.71 12.56 10.46
N LEU A 110 -7.64 11.75 10.59
CA LEU A 110 -7.06 11.44 11.89
C LEU A 110 -6.54 12.71 12.60
N LEU A 111 -5.85 13.60 11.89
CA LEU A 111 -5.36 14.86 12.45
C LEU A 111 -6.51 15.71 13.01
N PHE A 112 -7.61 15.85 12.28
CA PHE A 112 -8.76 16.62 12.74
C PHE A 112 -9.47 15.95 13.91
N ARG A 113 -9.56 14.62 13.90
CA ARG A 113 -10.12 13.90 15.05
C ARG A 113 -9.28 14.09 16.31
N ILE A 114 -7.94 14.12 16.19
CA ILE A 114 -7.04 14.44 17.30
C ILE A 114 -7.20 15.91 17.72
N ARG A 115 -7.24 16.86 16.78
CA ARG A 115 -7.50 18.28 17.04
C ARG A 115 -8.74 18.46 17.90
N ASP A 116 -9.83 17.82 17.52
CA ASP A 116 -11.13 17.98 18.16
C ASP A 116 -11.12 17.40 19.58
N ALA A 117 -10.41 16.29 19.80
CA ALA A 117 -10.19 15.75 21.14
C ALA A 117 -9.38 16.71 22.02
N LEU A 118 -8.31 17.32 21.49
CA LEU A 118 -7.50 18.31 22.22
C LEU A 118 -8.29 19.59 22.53
N LYS A 119 -9.08 20.10 21.57
CA LYS A 119 -9.97 21.24 21.78
C LYS A 119 -11.04 20.92 22.84
N ALA A 120 -11.63 19.73 22.79
CA ALA A 120 -12.63 19.28 23.77
C ALA A 120 -12.04 19.15 25.19
N ALA A 121 -10.75 18.80 25.31
CA ALA A 121 -10.01 18.82 26.57
C ALA A 121 -9.60 20.24 27.04
N GLY A 122 -9.92 21.27 26.26
CA GLY A 122 -9.64 22.67 26.58
C GLY A 122 -8.27 23.18 26.15
N LEU A 123 -7.54 22.46 25.29
CA LEU A 123 -6.27 22.97 24.73
C LEU A 123 -6.53 23.99 23.62
N GLU A 124 -5.58 24.90 23.44
CA GLU A 124 -5.71 26.03 22.52
C GLU A 124 -4.97 25.78 21.21
N HIS A 125 -5.72 25.62 20.11
CA HIS A 125 -5.11 25.46 18.79
C HIS A 125 -4.54 26.81 18.32
N GLN A 126 -3.22 26.85 18.14
CA GLN A 126 -2.51 27.94 17.50
C GLN A 126 -2.23 27.59 16.03
N GLY A 127 -2.35 28.58 15.15
CA GLY A 127 -2.00 28.41 13.74
C GLY A 127 -0.51 28.11 13.58
N TRP A 128 -0.17 27.31 12.57
CA TRP A 128 1.24 27.06 12.25
C TRP A 128 1.96 28.35 11.82
N PRO A 129 3.12 28.70 12.42
CA PRO A 129 3.73 30.04 12.27
C PRO A 129 4.49 30.28 10.96
N GLN A 130 4.62 29.29 10.08
CA GLN A 130 5.47 29.36 8.88
C GLN A 130 4.68 29.51 7.57
N SER A 131 5.37 29.89 6.49
CA SER A 131 4.77 30.15 5.15
C SER A 131 4.36 28.90 4.36
N ASN A 132 4.72 27.69 4.80
CA ASN A 132 4.29 26.42 4.18
C ASN A 132 3.04 25.86 4.87
N ILE A 133 1.94 26.59 4.77
CA ILE A 133 0.67 26.24 5.40
C ILE A 133 -0.38 25.86 4.37
N ILE A 134 -1.23 24.91 4.75
CA ILE A 134 -2.53 24.72 4.10
C ILE A 134 -3.58 25.22 5.08
N ARG A 135 -4.46 26.05 4.55
CA ARG A 135 -5.66 26.47 5.26
C ARG A 135 -6.77 25.51 4.85
N PHE A 136 -7.14 24.63 5.77
CA PHE A 136 -8.35 23.85 5.61
C PHE A 136 -9.51 24.71 6.08
N ALA A 137 -10.45 24.99 5.17
CA ALA A 137 -11.69 25.68 5.51
C ALA A 137 -12.73 24.61 5.87
N GLU A 138 -13.11 24.56 7.15
CA GLU A 138 -14.17 23.69 7.65
C GLU A 138 -15.16 24.59 8.42
N GLY A 139 -16.19 25.08 7.72
CA GLY A 139 -17.12 26.07 8.28
C GLY A 139 -16.42 27.41 8.61
N ASP A 140 -16.74 27.98 9.78
CA ASP A 140 -16.19 29.27 10.26
C ASP A 140 -14.78 29.15 10.87
N ASP A 141 -14.32 27.92 11.18
CA ASP A 141 -13.02 27.65 11.82
C ASP A 141 -11.98 27.24 10.77
N ALA A 142 -11.22 28.22 10.28
CA ALA A 142 -10.09 27.91 9.40
C ALA A 142 -8.91 27.33 10.19
N VAL A 143 -8.51 26.10 9.85
CA VAL A 143 -7.38 25.42 10.50
C VAL A 143 -6.14 25.54 9.64
N THR A 144 -5.12 26.20 10.20
CA THR A 144 -3.80 26.34 9.59
C THR A 144 -2.92 25.17 9.99
N VAL A 145 -2.64 24.29 9.03
CA VAL A 145 -1.80 23.10 9.23
C VAL A 145 -0.49 23.28 8.47
N GLY A 146 0.64 22.96 9.11
CA GLY A 146 1.94 22.95 8.45
C GLY A 146 2.07 21.78 7.47
N ILE A 147 2.59 22.04 6.26
CA ILE A 147 3.05 20.99 5.35
C ILE A 147 4.49 20.64 5.73
N GLY A 148 4.73 19.41 6.17
CA GLY A 148 6.08 18.92 6.46
C GLY A 148 6.92 18.68 5.19
N LYS A 149 7.24 19.73 4.41
CA LYS A 149 8.20 19.61 3.31
C LYS A 149 9.57 19.23 3.89
N GLY A 150 10.01 18.00 3.64
CA GLY A 150 11.30 17.47 4.10
C GLY A 150 11.28 16.76 5.46
N VAL A 151 10.13 16.68 6.13
CA VAL A 151 9.98 15.91 7.37
C VAL A 151 9.19 14.64 7.05
N ASN A 152 9.87 13.50 7.05
CA ASN A 152 9.25 12.18 6.97
C ASN A 152 8.59 11.88 8.33
N VAL A 153 7.43 12.47 8.58
CA VAL A 153 6.61 12.13 9.74
C VAL A 153 6.06 10.72 9.51
N ARG A 154 6.24 9.87 10.50
CA ARG A 154 5.64 8.53 10.54
C ARG A 154 4.70 8.48 11.72
N ASP A 155 3.58 7.79 11.54
CA ASP A 155 2.55 7.64 12.56
C ASP A 155 2.11 9.00 13.14
N VAL A 156 1.77 9.05 14.43
CA VAL A 156 1.55 10.33 15.13
C VAL A 156 2.83 10.69 15.89
N THR A 157 3.35 11.89 15.63
CA THR A 157 4.57 12.42 16.25
C THR A 157 4.22 13.66 17.06
N ILE A 158 4.58 13.68 18.33
CA ILE A 158 4.33 14.78 19.26
C ILE A 158 5.67 15.37 19.68
N THR A 159 5.90 16.64 19.39
CA THR A 159 7.18 17.28 19.67
C THR A 159 7.02 18.63 20.33
N TRP A 160 8.06 19.05 21.03
CA TRP A 160 8.17 20.37 21.65
C TRP A 160 9.63 20.82 21.54
N GLU A 161 9.88 22.11 21.73
CA GLU A 161 11.26 22.60 21.80
C GLU A 161 11.92 22.11 23.09
N PHE A 162 13.18 21.69 23.00
CA PHE A 162 13.90 21.13 24.14
C PHE A 162 13.96 22.10 25.34
N SER A 163 14.06 23.41 25.09
CA SER A 163 14.02 24.43 26.16
C SER A 163 12.67 24.55 26.86
N GLU A 164 11.59 24.06 26.23
CA GLU A 164 10.22 24.08 26.76
C GLU A 164 9.81 22.74 27.37
N ALA A 165 10.75 21.79 27.48
CA ALA A 165 10.52 20.48 28.06
C ALA A 165 9.86 20.53 29.46
N PRO A 166 10.20 21.44 30.39
CA PRO A 166 9.51 21.53 31.68
C PRO A 166 7.99 21.77 31.55
N THR A 167 7.56 22.41 30.47
CA THR A 167 6.15 22.74 30.20
C THR A 167 5.45 21.62 29.44
N PHE A 168 6.04 21.14 28.34
CA PHE A 168 5.32 20.28 27.39
C PHE A 168 5.66 18.80 27.47
N ALA A 169 6.75 18.39 28.14
CA ALA A 169 7.15 16.98 28.13
C ALA A 169 6.07 16.08 28.72
N ARG A 170 5.46 16.50 29.84
CA ARG A 170 4.37 15.75 30.47
C ARG A 170 3.13 15.70 29.58
N VAL A 171 2.76 16.84 28.99
CA VAL A 171 1.61 16.95 28.06
C VAL A 171 1.78 16.00 26.87
N GLY A 172 2.94 16.06 26.21
CA GLY A 172 3.22 15.25 25.04
C GLY A 172 3.29 13.76 25.35
N GLN A 173 3.89 13.38 26.49
CA GLN A 173 3.92 11.99 26.95
C GLN A 173 2.51 11.47 27.26
N THR A 174 1.68 12.24 27.98
CA THR A 174 0.31 11.83 28.28
C THR A 174 -0.52 11.65 27.02
N LEU A 175 -0.42 12.58 26.06
CA LEU A 175 -1.10 12.46 24.77
C LEU A 175 -0.65 11.21 24.00
N SER A 176 0.66 10.97 23.92
CA SER A 176 1.22 9.80 23.27
C SER A 176 0.73 8.50 23.90
N THR A 177 0.68 8.41 25.23
CA THR A 177 0.17 7.25 25.95
C THR A 177 -1.32 7.04 25.67
N ALA A 178 -2.12 8.10 25.71
CA ALA A 178 -3.56 8.00 25.45
C ALA A 178 -3.86 7.55 24.01
N LEU A 179 -3.14 8.08 23.02
CA LEU A 179 -3.27 7.66 21.62
C LEU A 179 -2.88 6.19 21.43
N ASN A 180 -1.77 5.75 22.01
CA ASN A 180 -1.36 4.34 21.94
C ASN A 180 -2.38 3.40 22.60
N ALA A 181 -2.98 3.82 23.73
CA ALA A 181 -4.05 3.06 24.38
C ALA A 181 -5.32 2.97 23.51
N ALA A 182 -5.56 3.98 22.66
CA ALA A 182 -6.62 3.99 21.65
C ALA A 182 -6.24 3.28 20.34
N GLY A 183 -5.12 2.57 20.29
CA GLY A 183 -4.66 1.86 19.08
C GLY A 183 -4.03 2.75 18.01
N ILE A 184 -3.75 4.01 18.31
CA ILE A 184 -3.07 4.95 17.42
C ILE A 184 -1.59 5.01 17.83
N THR A 185 -0.71 4.45 16.99
CA THR A 185 0.74 4.53 17.22
C THR A 185 1.19 5.97 17.31
N ALA A 186 1.73 6.36 18.46
CA ALA A 186 2.17 7.71 18.72
C ALA A 186 3.50 7.74 19.49
N GLY A 187 4.38 8.69 19.17
CA GLY A 187 5.62 8.94 19.90
C GLY A 187 5.76 10.40 20.33
N ALA A 188 6.43 10.62 21.46
CA ALA A 188 6.63 11.95 22.05
C ALA A 188 8.10 12.21 22.40
N TRP A 189 8.69 13.31 21.90
CA TRP A 189 10.06 13.70 22.24
C TRP A 189 10.34 15.21 22.09
N GLY A 190 11.31 15.70 22.85
CA GLY A 190 11.84 17.05 22.68
C GLY A 190 12.75 17.13 21.46
N GLU A 191 12.55 18.12 20.60
CA GLU A 191 13.45 18.43 19.49
C GLU A 191 14.41 19.54 19.90
N ARG A 192 15.68 19.44 19.51
CA ARG A 192 16.59 20.58 19.51
C ARG A 192 16.39 21.32 18.19
N GLN A 193 15.50 22.31 18.17
CA GLN A 193 15.38 23.20 17.00
C GLN A 193 16.20 24.47 17.23
N MET A 194 16.65 25.09 16.14
CA MET A 194 17.41 26.33 16.25
C MET A 194 16.48 27.49 16.67
N PRO A 195 16.82 28.28 17.70
CA PRO A 195 15.92 29.26 18.35
C PRO A 195 15.48 30.45 17.47
N MET A 196 15.96 30.59 16.23
CA MET A 196 15.76 31.82 15.44
C MET A 196 14.42 31.92 14.69
N LEU A 197 13.47 30.99 14.85
CA LEU A 197 12.31 30.91 13.95
C LEU A 197 10.92 30.77 14.58
N ARG A 198 10.72 31.03 15.88
CA ARG A 198 9.36 30.95 16.45
C ARG A 198 9.05 31.99 17.53
N PRO A 199 7.89 32.67 17.43
CA PRO A 199 7.46 33.63 18.43
C PRO A 199 6.80 32.99 19.68
N ASN A 200 6.27 31.76 19.62
CA ASN A 200 5.50 31.18 20.74
C ASN A 200 5.83 29.71 21.07
N PRO A 201 5.90 29.37 22.38
CA PRO A 201 6.04 28.00 22.88
C PRO A 201 4.77 27.19 22.60
N THR A 202 4.88 26.06 21.91
CA THR A 202 3.72 25.23 21.52
C THR A 202 4.04 23.74 21.45
N LEU A 203 3.08 22.91 21.86
CA LEU A 203 3.09 21.50 21.57
C LEU A 203 2.82 21.28 20.08
N ARG A 204 3.66 20.51 19.38
CA ARG A 204 3.48 20.19 17.96
C ARG A 204 2.95 18.77 17.83
N VAL A 205 1.81 18.62 17.16
CA VAL A 205 1.24 17.30 16.83
C VAL A 205 1.27 17.14 15.32
N MET A 206 1.98 16.11 14.87
CA MET A 206 2.20 15.83 13.46
C MET A 206 1.64 14.45 13.12
N VAL A 207 0.86 14.35 12.04
CA VAL A 207 0.34 13.06 11.56
C VAL A 207 0.96 12.75 10.21
N GLY A 208 1.58 11.57 10.09
CA GLY A 208 2.15 11.07 8.85
C GLY A 208 1.71 9.66 8.50
N ARG A 209 2.33 9.07 7.47
CA ARG A 209 1.94 7.72 7.00
C ARG A 209 2.12 6.66 8.08
N LYS A 210 1.19 5.71 8.08
CA LYS A 210 1.27 4.48 8.87
C LYS A 210 2.50 3.66 8.45
N MET A 211 3.25 3.13 9.41
CA MET A 211 4.32 2.15 9.15
C MET A 211 3.81 0.72 9.03
#